data_AF-A0A1Q8ZV10-F1
#
_entry.id   AF-A0A1Q8ZV10-F1
#
_cell.length_a   1.000
_cell.length_b   1.000
_cell.length_c   1.000
_cell.angle_alpha   90.00
_cell.angle_beta   90.00
_cell.angle_gamma   90.00
#
_symmetry.space_group_name_H-M   'P 1'
#
loop_
_entity.id
_entity.type
_entity.pdbx_description
1 polymer ?
#
loop_
_entity_poly.entity_id
_entity_poly.type
_entity_poly.pdbx_seq_one_letter_code
_entity_poly.pdbx_strand_id
1 'polypeptide(L)'
;MTHCGRRSLLSLAFGAASAQFLTPRWAQAVPELFGQAPPVGFEPDVIVPTLDELLANAPPARGNEPPYRDEVKLARLILSRAPTNATAFNVAQFYYSLSTGLMDDELGANSFTYGTEWPVRANPLIVSFFDATLLRTPNGDITPWCAAFVNSCIEQGLRGRSNSATIGGTRSAAALSFSDWGTGTEKPTQGDIVVFQHKRKAANGHVGFFVTEVENGIYILGGNQMPLRSKLADGTYEARNTGEINVKFMPRDGKDLRLLTFRTHPSLHDAI
;
A
#
# COMPACT_ATOMS: atom_id res chain seq x y z
N MET A 1 83.90 4.67 10.61
CA MET A 1 84.01 3.40 11.38
C MET A 1 82.65 2.73 11.20
N THR A 2 82.46 1.69 10.40
CA THR A 2 83.20 0.43 10.26
C THR A 2 83.15 -0.09 8.81
N HIS A 3 84.22 -0.84 8.50
CA HIS A 3 84.62 -1.48 7.25
C HIS A 3 83.72 -2.67 6.84
N CYS A 4 83.56 -2.91 5.52
CA CYS A 4 84.17 -4.03 4.74
C CYS A 4 83.53 -5.42 5.00
N GLY A 5 83.14 -6.25 4.04
CA GLY A 5 83.40 -6.25 2.61
C GLY A 5 82.68 -7.41 1.88
N ARG A 6 82.84 -7.36 0.55
CA ARG A 6 82.45 -8.29 -0.52
C ARG A 6 82.44 -9.79 -0.16
N ARG A 7 81.49 -10.52 -0.79
CA ARG A 7 81.80 -11.57 -1.79
C ARG A 7 80.62 -11.84 -2.71
N SER A 8 80.85 -11.62 -4.01
CA SER A 8 80.02 -12.10 -5.12
C SER A 8 80.17 -13.61 -5.29
N LEU A 9 79.08 -14.29 -5.64
CA LEU A 9 79.10 -15.46 -6.52
C LEU A 9 77.89 -15.35 -7.47
N LEU A 10 78.17 -15.16 -8.76
CA LEU A 10 77.25 -15.50 -9.84
C LEU A 10 77.08 -17.01 -9.87
N SER A 11 75.87 -17.50 -10.17
CA SER A 11 75.64 -18.48 -11.24
C SER A 11 74.15 -18.73 -11.48
N LEU A 12 73.77 -18.45 -12.73
CA LEU A 12 72.87 -19.18 -13.61
C LEU A 12 71.44 -19.52 -13.17
N ALA A 13 70.51 -18.89 -13.89
CA ALA A 13 69.14 -19.29 -14.07
C ALA A 13 69.03 -20.68 -14.72
N PHE A 14 68.04 -21.46 -14.27
CA PHE A 14 67.26 -22.35 -15.12
C PHE A 14 65.80 -22.25 -14.67
N GLY A 15 64.93 -21.80 -15.57
CA GLY A 15 63.50 -21.77 -15.34
C GLY A 15 62.92 -23.18 -15.29
N ALA A 16 61.99 -23.38 -14.38
CA ALA A 16 61.00 -24.43 -14.48
C ALA A 16 59.69 -23.86 -13.91
N ALA A 17 58.71 -23.66 -14.79
CA ALA A 17 57.37 -23.29 -14.41
C ALA A 17 56.74 -24.47 -13.66
N SER A 18 56.59 -24.36 -12.35
CA SER A 18 55.86 -25.33 -11.54
C SER A 18 54.37 -25.03 -11.62
N ALA A 19 53.66 -25.83 -12.41
CA ALA A 19 52.20 -25.89 -12.40
C ALA A 19 51.73 -26.30 -10.99
N GLN A 20 51.07 -25.40 -10.29
CA GLN A 20 50.40 -25.70 -9.03
C GLN A 20 49.11 -26.47 -9.36
N PHE A 21 49.14 -27.78 -9.17
CA PHE A 21 47.94 -28.61 -9.15
C PHE A 21 47.10 -28.23 -7.93
N LEU A 22 45.98 -27.55 -8.16
CA LEU A 22 44.93 -27.38 -7.17
C LEU A 22 44.29 -28.75 -6.92
N THR A 23 44.65 -29.39 -5.82
CA THR A 23 43.91 -30.56 -5.33
C THR A 23 42.50 -30.12 -4.93
N PRO A 24 41.43 -30.74 -5.45
CA PRO A 24 40.08 -30.39 -5.03
C PRO A 24 39.92 -30.76 -3.55
N ARG A 25 39.56 -29.76 -2.75
CA ARG A 25 39.20 -29.92 -1.35
C ARG A 25 37.93 -30.78 -1.31
N TRP A 26 38.06 -32.02 -0.85
CA TRP A 26 36.93 -32.94 -0.71
C TRP A 26 35.91 -32.31 0.24
N ALA A 27 34.66 -32.17 -0.23
CA ALA A 27 33.56 -31.75 0.61
C ALA A 27 33.40 -32.79 1.74
N GLN A 28 33.40 -32.31 2.98
CA GLN A 28 33.03 -33.12 4.14
C GLN A 28 31.60 -33.61 3.93
N ALA A 29 31.40 -34.93 4.05
CA ALA A 29 30.08 -35.54 3.97
C ALA A 29 29.14 -34.94 5.03
N VAL A 30 27.97 -34.49 4.59
CA VAL A 30 26.88 -34.07 5.47
C VAL A 30 26.32 -35.33 6.15
N PRO A 31 26.10 -35.36 7.48
CA PRO A 31 25.53 -36.52 8.15
C PRO A 31 24.13 -36.84 7.59
N GLU A 32 23.83 -38.12 7.39
CA GLU A 32 22.49 -38.61 7.02
C GLU A 32 21.48 -38.31 8.14
N LEU A 33 20.88 -37.12 8.10
CA LEU A 33 19.60 -36.85 8.72
C LEU A 33 18.66 -36.35 7.62
N PHE A 34 17.47 -36.93 7.54
CA PHE A 34 16.47 -36.81 6.47
C PHE A 34 16.76 -37.71 5.26
N GLY A 35 16.29 -38.96 5.33
CA GLY A 35 16.04 -39.74 4.12
C GLY A 35 15.15 -38.92 3.18
N GLN A 36 15.51 -38.89 1.89
CA GLN A 36 14.65 -38.29 0.88
C GLN A 36 13.27 -38.93 1.00
N ALA A 37 12.26 -38.11 1.32
CA ALA A 37 10.87 -38.56 1.14
C ALA A 37 10.76 -39.06 -0.31
N PRO A 38 10.08 -40.19 -0.56
CA PRO A 38 9.88 -40.67 -1.91
C PRO A 38 9.32 -39.51 -2.75
N PRO A 39 9.77 -39.34 -4.01
CA PRO A 39 9.24 -38.28 -4.85
C PRO A 39 7.72 -38.39 -4.85
N VAL A 40 7.04 -37.26 -4.71
CA VAL A 40 5.58 -37.20 -4.77
C VAL A 40 5.17 -37.81 -6.10
N GLY A 41 4.62 -39.02 -6.05
CA GLY A 41 4.06 -39.71 -7.19
C GLY A 41 2.69 -39.12 -7.46
N PHE A 42 2.50 -38.60 -8.66
CA PHE A 42 1.17 -38.26 -9.15
C PHE A 42 0.56 -39.53 -9.74
N GLU A 43 -0.73 -39.76 -9.51
CA GLU A 43 -1.46 -40.85 -10.17
C GLU A 43 -1.28 -40.71 -11.70
N PRO A 44 -1.12 -41.81 -12.46
CA PRO A 44 -0.72 -41.77 -13.88
C PRO A 44 -1.61 -40.90 -14.78
N ASP A 45 -2.87 -40.70 -14.38
CA ASP A 45 -3.88 -39.97 -15.12
C ASP A 45 -4.14 -38.55 -14.56
N VAL A 46 -3.38 -38.12 -13.55
CA VAL A 46 -3.47 -36.77 -12.98
C VAL A 46 -2.52 -35.85 -13.73
N ILE A 47 -3.08 -35.02 -14.61
CA ILE A 47 -2.35 -33.96 -15.29
C ILE A 47 -1.86 -32.98 -14.23
N VAL A 48 -0.54 -32.98 -14.00
CA VAL A 48 0.11 -31.98 -13.16
C VAL A 48 0.19 -30.69 -13.99
N PRO A 49 -0.47 -29.60 -13.56
CA PRO A 49 -0.41 -28.36 -14.31
C PRO A 49 1.04 -27.88 -14.41
N THR A 50 1.40 -27.40 -15.58
CA THR A 50 2.67 -26.70 -15.83
C THR A 50 2.76 -25.47 -14.93
N LEU A 51 3.98 -24.95 -14.73
CA LEU A 51 4.18 -23.72 -13.95
C LEU A 51 3.33 -22.56 -14.52
N ASP A 52 3.24 -22.48 -15.85
CA ASP A 52 2.43 -21.47 -16.54
C ASP A 52 0.92 -21.67 -16.32
N GLU A 53 0.43 -22.92 -16.30
CA GLU A 53 -0.98 -23.24 -15.98
C GLU A 53 -1.31 -23.02 -14.50
N LEU A 54 -0.35 -23.22 -13.60
CA LEU A 54 -0.48 -22.89 -12.18
C LEU A 54 -0.53 -21.38 -11.95
N LEU A 55 0.29 -20.62 -12.66
CA LEU A 55 0.30 -19.15 -12.59
C LEU A 55 -0.95 -18.54 -13.25
N ALA A 56 -1.46 -19.14 -14.32
CA ALA A 56 -2.71 -18.72 -14.98
C ALA A 56 -3.96 -18.95 -14.12
N ASN A 57 -3.90 -19.88 -13.16
CA ASN A 57 -4.99 -20.21 -12.24
C ASN A 57 -4.70 -19.80 -10.79
N ALA A 58 -3.54 -19.20 -10.53
CA ALA A 58 -3.23 -18.62 -9.23
C ALA A 58 -4.18 -17.44 -9.01
N PRO A 59 -4.72 -17.23 -7.80
CA PRO A 59 -5.37 -15.97 -7.49
C PRO A 59 -4.38 -14.85 -7.83
N PRO A 60 -4.80 -13.81 -8.57
CA PRO A 60 -3.87 -12.79 -9.04
C PRO A 60 -3.11 -12.27 -7.82
N ALA A 61 -1.79 -12.37 -7.87
CA ALA A 61 -0.93 -11.64 -6.94
C ALA A 61 -1.43 -10.20 -6.99
N ARG A 62 -1.91 -9.67 -5.85
CA ARG A 62 -2.27 -8.25 -5.72
C ARG A 62 -1.00 -7.47 -5.42
N GLY A 63 -0.88 -6.26 -5.97
CA GLY A 63 0.43 -5.75 -6.31
C GLY A 63 1.29 -5.30 -5.14
N ASN A 64 2.39 -5.99 -4.90
CA ASN A 64 3.49 -5.50 -4.05
C ASN A 64 4.82 -5.40 -4.81
N GLU A 65 4.79 -5.63 -6.14
CA GLU A 65 5.97 -5.38 -6.97
C GLU A 65 6.28 -3.88 -7.05
N PRO A 66 7.56 -3.50 -7.19
CA PRO A 66 7.94 -2.09 -7.31
C PRO A 66 7.30 -1.40 -8.53
N PRO A 67 6.75 -0.18 -8.38
CA PRO A 67 6.26 0.61 -9.51
C PRO A 67 7.40 1.09 -10.41
N TYR A 68 7.08 1.39 -11.66
CA TYR A 68 8.02 2.00 -12.60
C TYR A 68 8.29 3.47 -12.27
N ARG A 69 9.41 4.00 -12.76
CA ARG A 69 9.83 5.38 -12.52
C ARG A 69 8.78 6.40 -12.97
N ASP A 70 8.17 6.20 -14.13
CA ASP A 70 7.17 7.13 -14.66
C ASP A 70 5.84 7.05 -13.89
N GLU A 71 5.50 5.88 -13.34
CA GLU A 71 4.34 5.73 -12.47
C GLU A 71 4.54 6.52 -11.16
N VAL A 72 5.74 6.46 -10.59
CA VAL A 72 6.11 7.27 -9.42
C VAL A 72 6.09 8.76 -9.72
N LYS A 73 6.55 9.17 -10.91
CA LYS A 73 6.51 10.59 -11.32
C LYS A 73 5.07 11.10 -11.41
N LEU A 74 4.15 10.34 -12.01
CA LEU A 74 2.75 10.75 -12.11
C LEU A 74 2.08 10.79 -10.74
N ALA A 75 2.33 9.81 -9.86
CA ALA A 75 1.82 9.86 -8.48
C ALA A 75 2.29 11.13 -7.73
N ARG A 76 3.57 11.50 -7.85
CA ARG A 76 4.10 12.74 -7.25
C ARG A 76 3.44 13.98 -7.83
N LEU A 77 3.19 13.99 -9.14
CA LEU A 77 2.50 15.09 -9.79
C LEU A 77 1.05 15.22 -9.27
N ILE A 78 0.33 14.11 -9.13
CA ILE A 78 -1.01 14.07 -8.55
C ILE A 78 -1.00 14.61 -7.11
N LEU A 79 -0.08 14.11 -6.27
CA LEU A 79 0.08 14.58 -4.88
C LEU A 79 0.35 16.09 -4.83
N SER A 80 1.18 16.60 -5.73
CA SER A 80 1.52 18.03 -5.79
C SER A 80 0.35 18.93 -6.21
N ARG A 81 -0.63 18.37 -6.92
CA ARG A 81 -1.86 19.07 -7.34
C ARG A 81 -2.98 18.98 -6.30
N ALA A 82 -2.86 18.11 -5.31
CA ALA A 82 -3.87 17.96 -4.28
C ALA A 82 -4.03 19.27 -3.48
N PRO A 83 -5.26 19.74 -3.21
CA PRO A 83 -5.49 21.03 -2.56
C PRO A 83 -4.78 21.15 -1.21
N THR A 84 -4.11 22.29 -0.98
CA THR A 84 -3.58 22.69 0.32
C THR A 84 -4.39 23.84 0.89
N ASN A 85 -4.24 24.16 2.18
CA ASN A 85 -5.07 25.16 2.87
C ASN A 85 -6.58 24.92 2.69
N ALA A 86 -6.98 23.65 2.57
CA ALA A 86 -8.34 23.22 2.27
C ALA A 86 -8.84 22.27 3.36
N THR A 87 -10.14 21.99 3.39
CA THR A 87 -10.66 20.93 4.26
C THR A 87 -10.13 19.57 3.83
N ALA A 88 -10.00 18.64 4.78
CA ALA A 88 -9.64 17.25 4.46
C ALA A 88 -10.65 16.62 3.48
N PHE A 89 -11.92 17.03 3.58
CA PHE A 89 -12.96 16.59 2.66
C PHE A 89 -12.71 17.07 1.22
N ASN A 90 -12.29 18.31 1.00
CA ASN A 90 -11.94 18.79 -0.35
C ASN A 90 -10.75 18.05 -0.94
N VAL A 91 -9.75 17.68 -0.11
CA VAL A 91 -8.64 16.84 -0.57
C VAL A 91 -9.14 15.45 -0.97
N ALA A 92 -10.04 14.85 -0.17
CA ALA A 92 -10.63 13.57 -0.52
C ALA A 92 -11.48 13.66 -1.81
N GLN A 93 -12.21 14.76 -2.01
CA GLN A 93 -12.97 15.02 -3.24
C GLN A 93 -12.06 15.14 -4.48
N PHE A 94 -10.88 15.76 -4.34
CA PHE A 94 -9.90 15.79 -5.43
C PHE A 94 -9.50 14.38 -5.87
N TYR A 95 -9.20 13.48 -4.92
CA TYR A 95 -8.85 12.10 -5.26
C TYR A 95 -10.05 11.27 -5.76
N TYR A 96 -11.27 11.62 -5.36
CA TYR A 96 -12.48 11.05 -5.94
C TYR A 96 -12.69 11.50 -7.39
N SER A 97 -12.45 12.77 -7.71
CA SER A 97 -12.47 13.26 -9.09
C SER A 97 -11.43 12.55 -9.95
N LEU A 98 -10.23 12.31 -9.42
CA LEU A 98 -9.23 11.45 -10.06
C LEU A 98 -9.81 10.05 -10.32
N SER A 99 -10.31 9.35 -9.30
CA SER A 99 -10.77 7.96 -9.43
C SER A 99 -11.95 7.78 -10.39
N THR A 100 -12.74 8.83 -10.61
CA THR A 100 -13.85 8.85 -11.59
C THR A 100 -13.42 9.11 -13.03
N GLY A 101 -12.15 9.45 -13.27
CA GLY A 101 -11.61 9.76 -14.60
C GLY A 101 -11.85 11.19 -15.06
N LEU A 102 -12.36 12.07 -14.19
CA LEU A 102 -12.57 13.49 -14.52
C LEU A 102 -11.26 14.26 -14.79
N MET A 103 -10.12 13.66 -14.47
CA MET A 103 -8.79 14.28 -14.61
C MET A 103 -7.94 13.65 -15.72
N ASP A 104 -8.46 12.65 -16.45
CA ASP A 104 -7.70 11.91 -17.46
C ASP A 104 -7.19 12.79 -18.61
N ASP A 105 -7.98 13.78 -19.03
CA ASP A 105 -7.56 14.72 -20.08
C ASP A 105 -6.34 15.57 -19.68
N GLU A 106 -6.21 15.88 -18.38
CA GLU A 106 -5.10 16.69 -17.85
C GLU A 106 -3.89 15.83 -17.45
N LEU A 107 -4.14 14.65 -16.88
CA LEU A 107 -3.12 13.79 -16.26
C LEU A 107 -2.65 12.65 -17.16
N GLY A 108 -3.34 12.43 -18.28
CA GLY A 108 -3.10 11.35 -19.22
C GLY A 108 -4.15 10.25 -19.10
N ALA A 109 -4.34 9.53 -20.22
CA ALA A 109 -5.27 8.42 -20.29
C ALA A 109 -5.01 7.40 -19.17
N ASN A 110 -6.07 6.94 -18.53
CA ASN A 110 -6.05 5.99 -17.41
C ASN A 110 -5.51 6.55 -16.09
N SER A 111 -5.41 7.87 -15.91
CA SER A 111 -5.01 8.45 -14.62
C SER A 111 -5.95 8.04 -13.48
N PHE A 112 -7.22 7.76 -13.78
CA PHE A 112 -8.19 7.23 -12.82
C PHE A 112 -7.74 5.97 -12.08
N THR A 113 -6.87 5.17 -12.72
CA THR A 113 -6.33 3.95 -12.11
C THR A 113 -5.49 4.23 -10.87
N TYR A 114 -4.99 5.45 -10.68
CA TYR A 114 -4.26 5.83 -9.46
C TYR A 114 -5.18 5.92 -8.23
N GLY A 115 -6.50 6.01 -8.42
CA GLY A 115 -7.49 5.96 -7.35
C GLY A 115 -7.88 4.56 -6.88
N THR A 116 -7.23 3.49 -7.38
CA THR A 116 -7.54 2.09 -7.06
C THR A 116 -6.28 1.24 -6.90
N GLU A 117 -6.36 0.14 -6.17
CA GLU A 117 -5.29 -0.85 -6.06
C GLU A 117 -4.96 -1.44 -7.45
N TRP A 118 -3.68 -1.69 -7.68
CA TRP A 118 -3.19 -2.25 -8.92
C TRP A 118 -3.00 -3.76 -8.83
N PRO A 119 -3.16 -4.49 -9.95
CA PRO A 119 -3.07 -5.94 -9.94
C PRO A 119 -1.66 -6.39 -9.57
N VAL A 120 -0.60 -5.93 -10.27
CA VAL A 120 0.74 -6.53 -10.14
C VAL A 120 1.73 -5.67 -9.35
N ARG A 121 1.78 -4.37 -9.62
CA ARG A 121 2.69 -3.42 -8.95
C ARG A 121 1.94 -2.67 -7.88
N ALA A 122 2.63 -2.24 -6.84
CA ALA A 122 2.03 -1.37 -5.83
C ALA A 122 1.75 0.02 -6.43
N ASN A 123 0.50 0.47 -6.37
CA ASN A 123 0.13 1.82 -6.77
C ASN A 123 0.90 2.86 -5.92
N PRO A 124 1.79 3.68 -6.54
CA PRO A 124 2.63 4.60 -5.80
C PRO A 124 1.86 5.75 -5.15
N LEU A 125 0.68 6.12 -5.66
CA LEU A 125 -0.15 7.13 -4.99
C LEU A 125 -0.72 6.58 -3.67
N ILE A 126 -1.27 5.36 -3.70
CA ILE A 126 -1.82 4.71 -2.49
C ILE A 126 -0.72 4.47 -1.45
N VAL A 127 0.44 3.96 -1.88
CA VAL A 127 1.59 3.75 -0.98
C VAL A 127 2.04 5.07 -0.34
N SER A 128 2.01 6.19 -1.08
CA SER A 128 2.40 7.49 -0.54
C SER A 128 1.48 8.00 0.57
N PHE A 129 0.21 7.57 0.64
CA PHE A 129 -0.66 7.95 1.76
C PHE A 129 -0.15 7.47 3.12
N PHE A 130 0.67 6.42 3.16
CA PHE A 130 1.28 5.93 4.41
C PHE A 130 2.33 6.88 4.99
N ASP A 131 2.84 7.85 4.22
CA ASP A 131 3.75 8.88 4.72
C ASP A 131 3.12 9.70 5.85
N ALA A 132 1.79 9.89 5.81
CA ALA A 132 1.01 10.55 6.85
C ALA A 132 0.78 9.69 8.11
N THR A 133 1.31 8.46 8.13
CA THR A 133 1.21 7.53 9.27
C THR A 133 2.57 7.29 9.92
N LEU A 134 2.64 6.36 10.88
CA LEU A 134 3.87 5.82 11.45
C LEU A 134 4.24 4.45 10.85
N LEU A 135 3.41 3.89 9.97
CA LEU A 135 3.71 2.64 9.28
C LEU A 135 4.65 2.91 8.11
N ARG A 136 5.94 2.64 8.30
CA ARG A 136 7.01 2.99 7.34
C ARG A 136 7.23 1.96 6.24
N THR A 137 6.76 0.73 6.43
CA THR A 137 6.97 -0.38 5.50
C THR A 137 5.65 -1.07 5.18
N PRO A 138 4.71 -0.39 4.48
CA PRO A 138 3.53 -1.06 3.95
C PRO A 138 3.97 -2.13 2.93
N ASN A 139 3.30 -3.27 2.95
CA ASN A 139 3.41 -4.25 1.88
C ASN A 139 2.55 -3.78 0.71
N GLY A 140 3.07 -2.89 -0.13
CA GLY A 140 2.37 -2.35 -1.30
C GLY A 140 1.02 -1.67 -0.99
N ASP A 141 0.17 -1.58 -2.00
CA ASP A 141 -1.20 -1.06 -1.89
C ASP A 141 -2.19 -2.12 -1.36
N ILE A 142 -1.76 -3.37 -1.19
CA ILE A 142 -2.53 -4.44 -0.52
C ILE A 142 -2.57 -4.28 1.00
N THR A 143 -1.76 -3.39 1.56
CA THR A 143 -1.85 -3.01 2.96
C THR A 143 -3.11 -2.16 3.16
N PRO A 144 -4.01 -2.49 4.10
CA PRO A 144 -5.23 -1.69 4.32
C PRO A 144 -4.92 -0.21 4.52
N TRP A 145 -5.45 0.62 3.62
CA TRP A 145 -5.02 2.02 3.48
C TRP A 145 -6.13 3.05 3.76
N CYS A 146 -7.30 2.63 4.26
CA CYS A 146 -8.39 3.57 4.62
C CYS A 146 -7.95 4.64 5.63
N ALA A 147 -7.23 4.27 6.69
CA ALA A 147 -6.72 5.21 7.68
C ALA A 147 -5.54 6.03 7.14
N ALA A 148 -4.68 5.44 6.30
CA ALA A 148 -3.59 6.16 5.64
C ALA A 148 -4.16 7.28 4.74
N PHE A 149 -5.19 6.98 3.96
CA PHE A 149 -5.91 7.95 3.13
C PHE A 149 -6.49 9.11 3.96
N VAL A 150 -7.21 8.82 5.05
CA VAL A 150 -7.79 9.86 5.90
C VAL A 150 -6.71 10.73 6.55
N ASN A 151 -5.63 10.12 7.08
CA ASN A 151 -4.49 10.88 7.61
C ASN A 151 -3.85 11.77 6.53
N SER A 152 -3.64 11.23 5.32
CA SER A 152 -3.04 11.98 4.21
C SER A 152 -3.90 13.16 3.77
N CYS A 153 -5.23 13.01 3.74
CA CYS A 153 -6.14 14.11 3.40
C CYS A 153 -6.11 15.22 4.45
N ILE A 154 -6.10 14.85 5.74
CA ILE A 154 -5.98 15.81 6.85
C ILE A 154 -4.64 16.55 6.76
N GLU A 155 -3.53 15.81 6.63
CA GLU A 155 -2.20 16.42 6.54
C GLU A 155 -2.07 17.36 5.35
N GLN A 156 -2.49 16.92 4.15
CA GLN A 156 -2.44 17.72 2.93
C GLN A 156 -3.27 19.01 3.04
N GLY A 157 -4.51 18.92 3.52
CA GLY A 157 -5.39 20.07 3.66
C GLY A 157 -4.85 21.12 4.64
N LEU A 158 -4.14 20.68 5.68
CA LEU A 158 -3.52 21.56 6.67
C LEU A 158 -2.23 22.23 6.19
N ARG A 159 -1.60 21.76 5.10
CA ARG A 159 -0.40 22.41 4.56
C ARG A 159 -0.71 23.87 4.23
N GLY A 160 0.14 24.78 4.70
CA GLY A 160 -0.03 26.23 4.51
C GLY A 160 -0.95 26.92 5.53
N ARG A 161 -1.61 26.18 6.45
CA ARG A 161 -2.37 26.80 7.55
C ARG A 161 -1.42 27.19 8.69
N SER A 162 -1.57 28.43 9.18
CA SER A 162 -0.80 28.99 10.31
C SER A 162 -0.94 28.19 11.61
N ASN A 163 -1.96 27.34 11.71
CA ASN A 163 -2.33 26.58 12.90
C ASN A 163 -2.00 25.08 12.74
N SER A 164 -1.33 24.69 11.65
CA SER A 164 -1.12 23.28 11.27
C SER A 164 -0.23 22.50 12.24
N ALA A 165 0.55 23.17 13.08
CA ALA A 165 1.42 22.54 14.06
C ALA A 165 0.68 21.87 15.23
N THR A 166 -0.61 22.19 15.47
CA THR A 166 -1.31 21.81 16.71
C THR A 166 -2.30 20.66 16.54
N ILE A 167 -2.88 20.43 15.35
CA ILE A 167 -3.86 19.35 15.12
C ILE A 167 -3.54 18.64 13.81
N GLY A 168 -3.01 17.41 13.88
CA GLY A 168 -2.86 16.50 12.74
C GLY A 168 -3.85 15.33 12.80
N GLY A 169 -3.73 14.40 11.85
CA GLY A 169 -4.39 13.10 11.92
C GLY A 169 -3.85 12.24 13.09
N THR A 170 -4.36 11.02 13.22
CA THR A 170 -3.92 10.07 14.28
C THR A 170 -2.51 9.52 14.04
N ARG A 171 -2.00 9.64 12.80
CA ARG A 171 -0.74 9.04 12.32
C ARG A 171 -0.71 7.50 12.44
N SER A 172 -1.83 6.86 12.71
CA SER A 172 -1.95 5.40 12.74
C SER A 172 -2.57 4.89 11.44
N ALA A 173 -2.11 3.73 10.97
CA ALA A 173 -2.71 3.02 9.83
C ALA A 173 -3.94 2.19 10.24
N ALA A 174 -4.32 2.16 11.52
CA ALA A 174 -5.51 1.44 12.00
C ALA A 174 -6.73 2.36 12.00
N ALA A 175 -7.83 1.98 11.35
CA ALA A 175 -9.06 2.77 11.29
C ALA A 175 -9.61 3.17 12.68
N LEU A 176 -9.50 2.28 13.66
CA LEU A 176 -10.01 2.51 15.00
C LEU A 176 -9.24 3.56 15.80
N SER A 177 -8.05 3.97 15.38
CA SER A 177 -7.35 5.10 16.02
C SER A 177 -8.14 6.40 15.94
N PHE A 178 -9.04 6.52 14.96
CA PHE A 178 -9.90 7.68 14.82
C PHE A 178 -11.09 7.65 15.79
N SER A 179 -11.37 6.55 16.50
CA SER A 179 -12.55 6.47 17.39
C SER A 179 -12.54 7.51 18.52
N ASP A 180 -11.36 7.95 18.95
CA ASP A 180 -11.17 8.99 19.97
C ASP A 180 -10.58 10.30 19.41
N TRP A 181 -10.39 10.42 18.09
CA TRP A 181 -9.82 11.61 17.47
C TRP A 181 -10.82 12.78 17.47
N GLY A 182 -10.38 14.00 17.76
CA GLY A 182 -11.27 15.16 17.86
C GLY A 182 -12.34 15.00 18.94
N THR A 183 -13.57 15.44 18.67
CA THR A 183 -14.72 15.34 19.59
C THR A 183 -15.80 14.44 18.99
N GLY A 184 -16.48 13.64 19.82
CA GLY A 184 -17.62 12.83 19.37
C GLY A 184 -18.83 13.69 19.03
N THR A 185 -19.62 13.31 18.02
CA THR A 185 -20.87 13.98 17.66
C THR A 185 -21.97 12.97 17.32
N GLU A 186 -23.22 13.33 17.59
CA GLU A 186 -24.41 12.59 17.14
C GLU A 186 -25.09 13.26 15.94
N LYS A 187 -24.64 14.46 15.57
CA LYS A 187 -25.16 15.26 14.45
C LYS A 187 -24.01 15.57 13.49
N PRO A 188 -23.50 14.56 12.77
CA PRO A 188 -22.38 14.76 11.87
C PRO A 188 -22.74 15.72 10.74
N THR A 189 -21.78 16.52 10.30
CA THR A 189 -21.86 17.32 9.08
C THR A 189 -20.87 16.80 8.04
N GLN A 190 -21.05 17.19 6.78
CA GLN A 190 -20.17 16.77 5.69
C GLN A 190 -18.70 17.05 6.04
N GLY A 191 -17.83 16.05 5.86
CA GLY A 191 -16.42 16.13 6.19
C GLY A 191 -16.05 15.64 7.59
N ASP A 192 -17.01 15.43 8.49
CA ASP A 192 -16.76 14.72 9.76
C ASP A 192 -16.25 13.30 9.50
N ILE A 193 -15.55 12.70 10.46
CA ILE A 193 -15.00 11.35 10.32
C ILE A 193 -16.02 10.32 10.81
N VAL A 194 -16.24 9.28 10.01
CA VAL A 194 -17.07 8.12 10.37
C VAL A 194 -16.16 6.93 10.64
N VAL A 195 -16.31 6.31 11.80
CA VAL A 195 -15.56 5.11 12.18
C VAL A 195 -16.50 3.92 12.29
N PHE A 196 -16.16 2.83 11.63
CA PHE A 196 -16.83 1.53 11.73
C PHE A 196 -15.91 0.51 12.39
N GLN A 197 -16.48 -0.41 13.16
CA GLN A 197 -15.77 -1.54 13.77
C GLN A 197 -16.23 -2.86 13.16
N HIS A 198 -15.30 -3.79 12.97
CA HIS A 198 -15.62 -5.14 12.53
C HIS A 198 -16.22 -5.98 13.67
N LYS A 199 -17.40 -6.57 13.43
CA LYS A 199 -18.20 -7.27 14.46
C LYS A 199 -17.51 -8.47 15.10
N ARG A 200 -16.64 -9.15 14.34
CA ARG A 200 -15.93 -10.37 14.79
C ARG A 200 -14.43 -10.17 15.04
N LYS A 201 -13.89 -8.99 14.74
CA LYS A 201 -12.45 -8.69 14.81
C LYS A 201 -12.30 -7.30 15.39
N ALA A 202 -12.37 -7.18 16.71
CA ALA A 202 -12.52 -5.90 17.40
C ALA A 202 -11.41 -4.88 17.11
N ALA A 203 -10.21 -5.34 16.70
CA ALA A 203 -9.09 -4.50 16.29
C ALA A 203 -9.20 -3.98 14.84
N ASN A 204 -10.12 -4.51 14.04
CA ASN A 204 -10.32 -4.13 12.65
C ASN A 204 -11.51 -3.16 12.54
N GLY A 205 -11.44 -2.29 11.54
CA GLY A 205 -12.50 -1.32 11.28
C GLY A 205 -12.34 -0.70 9.90
N HIS A 206 -13.15 0.34 9.66
CA HIS A 206 -13.08 1.16 8.47
C HIS A 206 -13.30 2.63 8.86
N VAL A 207 -12.70 3.55 8.11
CA VAL A 207 -12.79 4.98 8.37
C VAL A 207 -12.90 5.73 7.05
N GLY A 208 -13.71 6.78 7.04
CA GLY A 208 -13.90 7.68 5.91
C GLY A 208 -14.54 8.99 6.37
N PHE A 209 -14.79 9.88 5.42
CA PHE A 209 -15.46 11.15 5.67
C PHE A 209 -16.97 11.02 5.45
N PHE A 210 -17.77 11.58 6.35
CA PHE A 210 -19.21 11.66 6.27
C PHE A 210 -19.60 12.51 5.06
N VAL A 211 -20.49 11.99 4.22
CA VAL A 211 -21.10 12.74 3.11
C VAL A 211 -22.52 13.13 3.51
N THR A 212 -23.35 12.13 3.79
CA THR A 212 -24.74 12.33 4.22
C THR A 212 -25.27 11.07 4.90
N GLU A 213 -26.34 11.25 5.69
CA GLU A 213 -27.10 10.17 6.28
C GLU A 213 -28.42 9.98 5.54
N VAL A 214 -28.82 8.72 5.35
CA VAL A 214 -30.11 8.31 4.81
C VAL A 214 -30.75 7.30 5.77
N GLU A 215 -32.04 7.01 5.59
CA GLU A 215 -32.85 6.19 6.50
C GLU A 215 -32.16 4.90 6.98
N ASN A 216 -31.42 4.21 6.10
CA ASN A 216 -30.82 2.91 6.39
C ASN A 216 -29.29 2.91 6.52
N GLY A 217 -28.64 4.06 6.54
CA GLY A 217 -27.18 4.10 6.60
C GLY A 217 -26.58 5.44 6.21
N ILE A 218 -25.29 5.41 5.91
CA ILE A 218 -24.48 6.61 5.73
C ILE A 218 -23.73 6.48 4.42
N TYR A 219 -23.68 7.55 3.63
CA TYR A 219 -22.71 7.66 2.55
C TYR A 219 -21.41 8.21 3.11
N ILE A 220 -20.31 7.52 2.84
CA ILE A 220 -18.97 7.96 3.19
C ILE A 220 -18.10 8.11 1.94
N LEU A 221 -17.22 9.10 1.97
CA LEU A 221 -16.12 9.25 1.02
C LEU A 221 -14.85 8.74 1.70
N GLY A 222 -14.21 7.74 1.12
CA GLY A 222 -13.03 7.12 1.73
C GLY A 222 -12.22 6.30 0.75
N GLY A 223 -11.06 5.86 1.23
CA GLY A 223 -10.14 4.99 0.52
C GLY A 223 -10.29 3.53 0.97
N ASN A 224 -9.73 2.61 0.19
CA ASN A 224 -9.79 1.16 0.41
C ASN A 224 -11.23 0.63 0.49
N GLN A 225 -12.12 1.20 -0.31
CA GLN A 225 -13.52 0.77 -0.42
C GLN A 225 -13.66 -0.11 -1.66
N MET A 226 -14.38 -1.23 -1.59
CA MET A 226 -14.56 -2.04 -2.81
C MET A 226 -15.16 -1.19 -3.94
N PRO A 227 -14.78 -1.43 -5.20
CA PRO A 227 -15.06 -0.50 -6.29
C PRO A 227 -16.56 -0.49 -6.60
N LEU A 228 -17.01 0.60 -7.21
CA LEU A 228 -18.37 0.68 -7.70
C LEU A 228 -18.52 -0.22 -8.94
N ARG A 229 -19.52 -1.10 -8.92
CA ARG A 229 -19.76 -2.12 -9.96
C ARG A 229 -19.97 -1.55 -11.36
N SER A 230 -20.27 -0.26 -11.50
CA SER A 230 -20.57 0.39 -12.78
C SER A 230 -19.35 0.61 -13.70
N LYS A 231 -18.12 0.52 -13.18
CA LYS A 231 -16.90 0.73 -13.98
C LYS A 231 -16.30 -0.55 -14.56
N LEU A 232 -16.89 -1.72 -14.30
CA LEU A 232 -16.28 -3.01 -14.61
C LEU A 232 -17.21 -3.82 -15.52
N ALA A 233 -16.64 -4.35 -16.61
CA ALA A 233 -17.36 -5.29 -17.48
C ALA A 233 -17.75 -6.54 -16.69
N ASP A 234 -18.93 -7.08 -16.98
CA ASP A 234 -19.40 -8.35 -16.39
C ASP A 234 -18.36 -9.46 -16.58
N GLY A 235 -18.05 -10.19 -15.51
CA GLY A 235 -17.08 -11.30 -15.53
C GLY A 235 -15.67 -10.95 -15.01
N THR A 236 -15.37 -9.69 -14.72
CA THR A 236 -14.10 -9.29 -14.09
C THR A 236 -14.13 -9.55 -12.56
N TYR A 237 -14.01 -10.82 -12.17
CA TYR A 237 -13.98 -11.23 -10.74
C TYR A 237 -12.80 -10.57 -9.98
N GLU A 238 -11.69 -10.30 -10.65
CA GLU A 238 -10.47 -9.71 -10.07
C GLU A 238 -10.63 -8.24 -9.68
N ALA A 239 -11.48 -7.50 -10.38
CA ALA A 239 -11.73 -6.08 -10.09
C ALA A 239 -12.81 -5.85 -9.02
N ARG A 240 -13.45 -6.92 -8.50
CA ARG A 240 -14.49 -6.81 -7.46
C ARG A 240 -13.93 -6.76 -6.03
N ASN A 241 -12.64 -7.02 -5.85
CA ASN A 241 -11.96 -7.12 -4.55
C ASN A 241 -10.74 -6.17 -4.39
N THR A 242 -10.62 -5.16 -5.25
CA THR A 242 -9.61 -4.10 -5.13
C THR A 242 -10.14 -2.94 -4.26
N GLY A 243 -9.27 -2.29 -3.51
CA GLY A 243 -9.58 -1.03 -2.82
C GLY A 243 -9.64 0.13 -3.82
N GLU A 244 -10.67 0.97 -3.74
CA GLU A 244 -10.84 2.21 -4.52
C GLU A 244 -11.15 3.39 -3.60
N ILE A 245 -10.80 4.61 -4.04
CA ILE A 245 -11.31 5.87 -3.49
C ILE A 245 -12.69 6.14 -4.10
N ASN A 246 -13.76 6.03 -3.31
CA ASN A 246 -15.12 6.28 -3.78
C ASN A 246 -16.08 6.77 -2.69
N VAL A 247 -17.27 7.21 -3.13
CA VAL A 247 -18.41 7.47 -2.25
C VAL A 247 -19.26 6.20 -2.18
N LYS A 248 -19.53 5.70 -0.98
CA LYS A 248 -20.21 4.42 -0.79
C LYS A 248 -21.21 4.45 0.36
N PHE A 249 -22.34 3.80 0.13
CA PHE A 249 -23.32 3.50 1.15
C PHE A 249 -22.78 2.44 2.13
N MET A 250 -22.89 2.74 3.42
CA MET A 250 -22.50 1.88 4.52
C MET A 250 -23.66 1.78 5.52
N PRO A 251 -24.22 0.58 5.76
CA PRO A 251 -25.27 0.42 6.76
C PRO A 251 -24.74 0.67 8.17
N ARG A 252 -25.59 1.21 9.06
CA ARG A 252 -25.24 1.44 10.47
C ARG A 252 -24.89 0.14 11.20
N ASP A 253 -25.59 -0.96 10.91
CA ASP A 253 -25.23 -2.30 11.36
C ASP A 253 -25.25 -3.27 10.16
N GLY A 254 -24.08 -3.43 9.54
CA GLY A 254 -23.89 -4.35 8.43
C GLY A 254 -23.58 -5.78 8.87
N LYS A 255 -23.33 -6.62 7.87
CA LYS A 255 -22.92 -8.02 8.07
C LYS A 255 -21.59 -8.13 8.82
N ASP A 256 -20.58 -7.37 8.38
CA ASP A 256 -19.22 -7.44 8.93
C ASP A 256 -18.82 -6.19 9.72
N LEU A 257 -19.30 -5.01 9.32
CA LEU A 257 -19.00 -3.73 9.94
C LEU A 257 -20.24 -3.15 10.62
N ARG A 258 -20.05 -2.52 11.79
CA ARG A 258 -21.05 -1.68 12.46
C ARG A 258 -20.49 -0.29 12.69
N LEU A 259 -21.34 0.73 12.62
CA LEU A 259 -20.98 2.09 12.99
C LEU A 259 -20.52 2.11 14.45
N LEU A 260 -19.37 2.71 14.70
CA LEU A 260 -18.81 2.89 16.04
C LEU A 260 -19.04 4.31 16.54
N THR A 261 -18.63 5.32 15.77
CA THR A 261 -18.73 6.73 16.20
C THR A 261 -18.58 7.69 15.03
N PHE A 262 -19.13 8.89 15.18
CA PHE A 262 -18.79 10.06 14.36
C PHE A 262 -17.89 11.00 15.14
N ARG A 263 -16.88 11.54 14.47
CA ARG A 263 -15.92 12.47 15.06
C ARG A 263 -15.86 13.76 14.26
N THR A 264 -15.82 14.86 14.99
CA THR A 264 -15.72 16.21 14.43
C THR A 264 -14.54 16.95 15.02
N HIS A 265 -14.04 17.93 14.29
CA HIS A 265 -13.04 18.87 14.75
C HIS A 265 -13.12 20.15 13.89
N PRO A 266 -12.95 21.36 14.45
CA PRO A 266 -13.03 22.61 13.67
C PRO A 266 -12.15 22.64 12.42
N SER A 267 -11.00 21.96 12.44
CA SER A 267 -10.08 21.89 11.28
C SER A 267 -10.62 21.11 10.08
N LEU A 268 -11.65 20.28 10.26
CA LEU A 268 -12.30 19.55 9.16
C LEU A 268 -13.24 20.44 8.35
N HIS A 269 -13.60 21.60 8.89
CA HIS A 269 -14.58 22.50 8.34
C HIS A 269 -13.90 23.79 7.88
N ASP A 270 -14.55 24.51 6.98
CA ASP A 270 -14.12 25.87 6.66
C ASP A 270 -14.27 26.75 7.90
N ALA A 271 -13.36 27.72 8.04
CA ALA A 271 -13.48 28.71 9.09
C ALA A 271 -14.77 29.51 8.84
N ILE A 272 -15.69 29.46 9.81
CA ILE A 272 -16.89 30.32 9.83
C ILE A 272 -16.45 31.78 10.00
#